data_AF-A0A376VEY9-F1
#
_entry.id   AF-A0A376VEY9-F1
#
_cell.length_a   1.000
_cell.length_b   1.000
_cell.length_c   1.000
_cell.angle_alpha   90.00
_cell.angle_beta   90.00
_cell.angle_gamma   90.00
#
_symmetry.space_group_name_H-M   'P 1'
#
loop_
_entity.id
_entity.type
_entity.pdbx_description
1 polymer ?
#
loop_
_entity_poly.entity_id
_entity_poly.type
_entity_poly.pdbx_seq_one_letter_code
_entity_poly.pdbx_strand_id
1 'polypeptide(L)'
;MICTRSKPKCSLCPLQNGCIAAANNSWSLYPGKKPKQTLPERTGYFLLLQHEDEVLLAQRPPSGLWAVYTVSHSLPTKKVCGSGWRNGRLLPIT
;
A
#
# COMPACT_ATOMS: atom_id res chain seq x y z
N MET A 1 -5.99 31.73 2.67
CA MET A 1 -4.89 30.78 2.34
C MET A 1 -3.77 31.56 1.64
N ILE A 2 -2.58 31.69 2.24
CA ILE A 2 -1.51 32.62 1.80
C ILE A 2 -0.27 31.85 1.31
N CYS A 3 0.26 30.95 2.15
CA CYS A 3 1.38 30.06 1.80
C CYS A 3 0.85 28.77 1.16
N THR A 4 0.49 28.84 -0.12
CA THR A 4 0.00 27.70 -0.92
C THR A 4 1.15 26.98 -1.63
N ARG A 5 0.95 25.69 -1.96
CA ARG A 5 1.91 24.90 -2.76
C ARG A 5 2.21 25.53 -4.12
N SER A 6 1.22 26.19 -4.72
CA SER A 6 1.32 26.82 -6.03
C SER A 6 0.97 28.30 -5.90
N LYS A 7 1.90 29.17 -6.31
CA LYS A 7 1.76 30.65 -6.33
C LYS A 7 1.31 31.25 -4.99
N PRO A 8 2.18 31.23 -3.95
CA PRO A 8 1.87 31.85 -2.67
C PRO A 8 1.74 33.37 -2.80
N LYS A 9 0.86 33.97 -2.00
CA LYS A 9 0.64 35.43 -1.96
C LYS A 9 1.59 36.08 -0.96
N CYS A 10 2.90 36.03 -1.24
CA CYS A 10 3.94 36.47 -0.31
C CYS A 10 3.78 37.94 0.14
N SER A 11 3.26 38.83 -0.72
CA SER A 11 3.01 40.25 -0.41
C SER A 11 1.94 40.48 0.65
N LEU A 12 1.07 39.50 0.90
CA LEU A 12 0.04 39.54 1.94
C LEU A 12 0.46 38.75 3.19
N CYS A 13 1.68 38.18 3.21
CA CYS A 13 2.14 37.34 4.29
C CYS A 13 2.75 38.21 5.40
N PRO A 14 2.19 38.21 6.63
CA PRO A 14 2.76 38.99 7.73
C PRO A 14 4.15 38.48 8.17
N LEU A 15 4.51 37.25 7.77
CA LEU A 15 5.79 36.61 8.08
C LEU A 15 6.83 36.78 6.96
N GLN A 16 6.57 37.60 5.94
CA GLN A 16 7.45 37.75 4.77
C GLN A 16 8.89 38.12 5.17
N ASN A 17 9.05 39.05 6.11
CA ASN A 17 10.36 39.53 6.56
C ASN A 17 11.23 38.46 7.22
N GLY A 18 10.63 37.43 7.83
CA GLY A 18 11.34 36.31 8.45
C GLY A 18 11.39 35.05 7.58
N CYS A 19 10.78 35.06 6.40
CA CYS A 19 10.63 33.88 5.57
C CYS A 19 11.82 33.71 4.62
N ILE A 20 12.70 32.74 4.93
CA ILE A 20 13.87 32.38 4.11
C ILE A 20 13.45 31.99 2.68
N ALA A 21 12.30 31.32 2.53
CA ALA A 21 11.78 30.92 1.22
C ALA A 21 11.27 32.11 0.39
N ALA A 22 10.79 33.17 1.05
CA ALA A 22 10.39 34.42 0.37
C ALA A 22 11.61 35.25 -0.01
N ALA A 23 12.62 35.35 0.88
CA ALA A 23 13.88 36.04 0.60
C ALA A 23 14.63 35.44 -0.61
N ASN A 24 14.59 34.11 -0.76
CA ASN A 24 15.28 33.39 -1.83
C ASN A 24 14.39 33.05 -3.05
N ASN A 25 13.14 33.50 -3.10
CA ASN A 25 12.15 33.12 -4.12
C ASN A 25 12.05 31.60 -4.37
N SER A 26 12.25 30.80 -3.32
CA SER A 26 12.46 29.34 -3.40
C SER A 26 11.36 28.52 -2.74
N TRP A 27 10.17 29.10 -2.53
CA TRP A 27 9.02 28.43 -1.91
C TRP A 27 8.65 27.09 -2.57
N SER A 28 8.94 26.91 -3.87
CA SER A 28 8.70 25.67 -4.61
C SER A 28 9.54 24.50 -4.14
N LEU A 29 10.65 24.76 -3.44
CA LEU A 29 11.55 23.74 -2.88
C LEU A 29 11.09 23.26 -1.50
N TYR A 30 10.11 23.93 -0.90
CA TYR A 30 9.62 23.63 0.44
C TYR A 30 8.18 23.10 0.41
N PRO A 31 7.84 22.14 1.28
CA PRO A 31 8.73 21.33 2.10
C PRO A 31 9.59 20.37 1.24
N GLY A 32 10.84 20.17 1.65
CA GLY A 32 11.76 19.27 0.96
C GLY A 32 11.20 17.85 0.86
N LYS A 33 11.61 17.11 -0.17
CA LYS A 33 11.19 15.72 -0.36
C LYS A 33 11.65 14.88 0.84
N LYS A 34 10.69 14.24 1.51
CA LYS A 34 11.00 13.29 2.58
C LYS A 34 11.88 12.17 2.00
N PRO A 35 13.02 11.83 2.62
CA PRO A 35 13.81 10.68 2.21
C PRO A 35 12.93 9.43 2.14
N LYS A 36 13.08 8.63 1.09
CA LYS A 36 12.36 7.36 0.98
C LYS A 36 12.86 6.45 2.10
N GLN A 37 11.93 5.96 2.93
CA GLN A 37 12.22 4.84 3.81
C GLN A 37 12.25 3.56 2.98
N THR A 38 13.22 2.70 3.25
CA THR A 38 13.24 1.33 2.76
C THR A 38 12.09 0.58 3.45
N LEU A 39 11.16 0.05 2.65
CA LEU A 39 10.10 -0.80 3.17
C LEU A 39 10.70 -2.18 3.46
N PRO A 40 10.32 -2.83 4.57
CA PRO A 40 10.81 -4.17 4.87
C PRO A 40 10.21 -5.17 3.88
N GLU A 41 11.05 -5.83 3.10
CA GLU A 41 10.66 -6.98 2.30
C GLU A 41 10.51 -8.21 3.22
N ARG A 42 9.39 -8.91 3.11
CA ARG A 42 9.09 -10.11 3.89
C ARG A 42 8.70 -11.23 2.94
N THR A 43 9.46 -12.32 2.98
CA THR A 43 9.12 -13.56 2.26
C THR A 43 8.13 -14.36 3.09
N GLY A 44 7.01 -14.76 2.49
CA GLY A 44 6.00 -15.61 3.10
C GLY A 44 5.70 -16.80 2.20
N TYR A 45 5.46 -17.96 2.81
CA TYR A 45 5.04 -19.18 2.12
C TYR A 45 3.58 -19.47 2.48
N PHE A 46 2.82 -19.96 1.50
CA PHE A 46 1.45 -20.45 1.71
C PHE A 46 1.43 -21.96 1.58
N LEU A 47 0.85 -22.63 2.57
CA LEU A 47 0.56 -24.06 2.51
C LEU A 47 -0.86 -24.25 1.98
N LEU A 48 -1.00 -25.07 0.95
CA LEU A 48 -2.29 -25.47 0.38
C LEU A 48 -2.49 -26.96 0.65
N LEU A 49 -3.49 -27.28 1.47
CA LEU A 49 -3.91 -28.65 1.74
C LEU A 49 -5.26 -28.88 1.06
N GLN A 50 -5.34 -29.91 0.23
CA GLN A 50 -6.53 -30.29 -0.52
C GLN A 50 -6.93 -31.72 -0.18
N HIS A 51 -8.22 -31.94 0.02
CA HIS A 51 -8.83 -33.26 0.12
C HIS A 51 -10.08 -33.27 -0.78
N GLU A 52 -10.08 -34.14 -1.79
CA GLU A 52 -11.11 -34.15 -2.84
C GLU A 52 -11.31 -32.75 -3.47
N ASP A 53 -12.54 -32.25 -3.44
CA ASP A 53 -12.94 -30.93 -3.94
C ASP A 53 -12.93 -29.85 -2.86
N GLU A 54 -12.28 -30.09 -1.71
CA GLU A 54 -12.18 -29.14 -0.61
C GLU A 54 -10.72 -28.73 -0.33
N VAL A 55 -10.53 -27.47 0.07
CA VAL A 55 -9.26 -26.96 0.58
C VAL A 55 -9.38 -26.49 2.02
N LEU A 56 -8.36 -26.80 2.83
CA LEU A 56 -8.31 -26.38 4.22
C LEU A 56 -7.83 -24.94 4.33
N LEU A 57 -8.60 -24.11 5.04
CA LEU A 57 -8.29 -22.70 5.25
C LEU A 57 -8.38 -22.39 6.75
N ALA A 58 -7.32 -21.81 7.30
CA ALA A 58 -7.26 -21.43 8.71
C ALA A 58 -7.54 -19.93 8.86
N GLN A 59 -8.45 -19.59 9.76
CA GLN A 59 -8.73 -18.19 10.11
C GLN A 59 -7.56 -17.60 10.90
N ARG A 60 -7.06 -16.45 10.43
CA ARG A 60 -5.99 -15.71 11.12
C ARG A 60 -6.56 -15.01 12.37
N PRO A 61 -5.78 -14.87 13.47
CA PRO A 61 -6.21 -14.07 14.62
C PRO A 61 -6.65 -12.66 14.21
N PRO A 62 -7.63 -12.04 14.90
CA PRO A 62 -8.16 -10.72 14.54
C PRO A 62 -7.19 -9.56 14.84
N SER A 63 -5.95 -9.87 15.19
CA SER A 63 -4.91 -8.90 15.51
C SER A 63 -3.87 -8.78 14.39
N GLY A 64 -3.54 -7.53 14.03
CA GLY A 64 -2.47 -7.21 13.09
C GLY A 64 -2.96 -6.70 11.73
N LEU A 65 -2.02 -6.26 10.88
CA LEU A 65 -2.28 -5.60 9.59
C LEU A 65 -3.16 -6.40 8.62
N TRP A 66 -3.29 -7.72 8.81
CA TRP A 66 -3.95 -8.66 7.87
C TRP A 66 -5.21 -9.31 8.47
N ALA A 67 -5.73 -8.77 9.59
CA ALA A 67 -6.85 -9.36 10.35
C ALA A 67 -8.18 -9.45 9.57
N VAL A 68 -8.38 -8.62 8.55
CA VAL A 68 -9.64 -8.56 7.78
C VAL A 68 -9.78 -9.70 6.77
N TYR A 69 -8.69 -10.42 6.46
CA TYR A 69 -8.71 -11.56 5.53
C TYR A 69 -8.95 -12.87 6.30
N THR A 70 -10.13 -13.00 6.91
CA THR A 70 -10.60 -14.30 7.41
C THR A 70 -11.12 -15.12 6.24
N VAL A 71 -10.63 -16.35 6.10
CA VAL A 71 -11.14 -17.32 5.14
C VAL A 71 -11.94 -18.38 5.90
N SER A 72 -13.13 -18.71 5.39
CA SER A 72 -14.02 -19.74 5.98
C SER A 72 -13.36 -21.13 5.95
N HIS A 73 -13.70 -21.98 6.92
CA HIS A 73 -13.03 -23.25 7.26
C HIS A 73 -12.94 -24.30 6.13
N SER A 74 -13.77 -24.20 5.09
CA SER A 74 -13.61 -24.95 3.85
C SER A 74 -14.19 -24.15 2.68
N LEU A 75 -13.49 -24.13 1.55
CA LEU A 75 -14.02 -23.63 0.29
C LEU A 75 -13.94 -24.74 -0.77
N PRO A 76 -14.98 -24.89 -1.62
CA PRO A 76 -14.91 -25.80 -2.75
C PRO A 76 -13.84 -25.32 -3.73
N THR A 77 -13.00 -26.24 -4.21
CA THR A 77 -11.86 -26.02 -5.13
C THR A 77 -12.27 -25.24 -6.38
N LYS A 78 -13.49 -25.44 -6.87
CA LYS A 78 -14.06 -24.72 -8.03
C LYS A 78 -14.18 -23.20 -7.83
N LYS A 79 -14.20 -22.71 -6.58
CA LYS A 79 -14.19 -21.27 -6.25
C LYS A 79 -12.80 -20.71 -5.98
N VAL A 80 -11.83 -21.56 -5.65
CA VAL A 80 -10.44 -21.15 -5.38
C VAL A 80 -9.61 -21.15 -6.66
N CYS A 81 -9.86 -22.10 -7.57
CA CYS A 81 -9.16 -22.20 -8.84
C CYS A 81 -9.84 -21.35 -9.94
N GLY A 82 -9.93 -20.04 -9.72
CA GLY A 82 -10.35 -19.08 -10.74
C GLY A 82 -9.22 -18.66 -11.71
N SER A 83 -7.98 -19.09 -11.47
CA SER A 83 -6.85 -19.03 -12.41
C SER A 83 -5.58 -19.56 -11.74
N GLY A 84 -4.99 -20.62 -12.30
CA GLY A 84 -3.79 -21.25 -11.77
C GLY A 84 -2.56 -20.37 -12.00
N TRP A 85 -1.84 -20.05 -10.93
CA TRP A 85 -0.53 -19.40 -10.98
C TRP A 85 0.55 -20.48 -11.17
N ARG A 86 0.95 -20.72 -12.43
CA ARG A 86 2.14 -21.54 -12.76
C ARG A 86 3.20 -20.60 -13.33
N ASN A 87 4.40 -20.61 -12.75
CA ASN A 87 5.59 -19.88 -13.24
C ASN A 87 5.30 -18.42 -13.64
N GLY A 88 4.58 -17.67 -12.80
CA GLY A 88 4.30 -16.24 -13.03
C GLY A 88 3.34 -15.93 -14.19
N ARG A 89 2.53 -16.89 -14.64
CA ARG A 89 1.48 -16.64 -15.64
C ARG A 89 0.18 -17.39 -15.30
N LEU A 90 -0.94 -16.68 -15.45
CA LEU A 90 -2.28 -17.23 -15.31
C LEU A 90 -2.58 -18.10 -16.54
N LEU A 91 -2.81 -19.39 -16.36
CA LEU A 91 -3.29 -20.26 -17.43
C LEU A 91 -4.61 -20.93 -17.02
N PRO A 92 -5.62 -20.97 -17.92
CA PRO A 92 -6.84 -21.74 -17.71
C PRO A 92 -6.52 -23.23 -17.80
N ILE A 93 -7.13 -24.03 -16.92
CA ILE A 93 -6.98 -25.48 -16.89
C ILE A 93 -8.09 -26.06 -17.77
N THR A 94 -7.76 -26.44 -19.01
CA THR A 94 -8.53 -27.45 -19.75
C THR A 94 -8.12 -28.84 -19.30
#